data_AF-A0A7V3T916-F1
#
_entry.id   AF-A0A7V3T916-F1
#
_cell.length_a   1.000
_cell.length_b   1.000
_cell.length_c   1.000
_cell.angle_alpha   90.00
_cell.angle_beta   90.00
_cell.angle_gamma   90.00
#
_symmetry.space_group_name_H-M   'P 1'
#
loop_
_entity.id
_entity.type
_entity.pdbx_description
1 polymer ?
#
loop_
_entity_poly.entity_id
_entity_poly.type
_entity_poly.pdbx_seq_one_letter_code
_entity_poly.pdbx_strand_id
1 'polypeptide(L)' 'MEPKKLEHRQTEQTQAQQHLTQQPVLEFNTPEELLRYDAAQVNPPTRLARRLSESIARECKTARSWWRRLWRWGRED' A
#
# COMPACT_ATOMS: atom_id res chain seq x y z
N MET A 1 15.39 -24.84 -10.87
CA MET A 1 14.14 -25.40 -10.33
C MET A 1 13.53 -24.35 -9.39
N GLU A 2 12.49 -23.63 -9.80
CA GLU A 2 11.76 -22.67 -8.96
C GLU A 2 10.29 -23.11 -8.79
N PRO A 3 9.99 -24.14 -7.96
CA PRO A 3 8.62 -24.54 -7.68
C PRO A 3 7.98 -23.76 -6.52
N LYS A 4 8.72 -22.88 -5.83
CA LYS A 4 8.28 -22.32 -4.53
C LYS A 4 7.33 -21.13 -4.62
N LYS A 5 7.24 -20.47 -5.79
CA LYS A 5 6.47 -19.23 -5.94
C LYS A 5 4.97 -19.45 -6.09
N LEU A 6 4.56 -20.63 -6.58
CA LEU A 6 3.15 -20.98 -6.77
C LEU A 6 2.50 -21.44 -5.46
N GLU A 7 3.19 -22.23 -4.64
CA GLU A 7 2.69 -22.67 -3.33
C GLU A 7 2.38 -21.50 -2.40
N HIS A 8 3.28 -20.50 -2.33
CA HIS A 8 3.12 -19.38 -1.39
C HIS A 8 1.86 -18.55 -1.67
N ARG A 9 1.55 -18.32 -2.96
CA ARG A 9 0.35 -17.59 -3.38
C ARG A 9 -0.93 -18.37 -3.05
N GLN A 10 -0.87 -19.70 -3.16
CA GLN A 10 -2.00 -20.56 -2.83
C GLN A 10 -2.29 -20.54 -1.32
N THR A 11 -1.26 -20.61 -0.48
CA THR A 11 -1.41 -20.54 0.98
C THR A 11 -1.99 -19.22 1.48
N GLU A 12 -1.57 -18.08 0.92
CA GLU A 12 -2.12 -16.76 1.30
C GLU A 12 -3.61 -16.64 0.95
N GLN A 13 -4.02 -17.15 -0.22
CA GLN A 13 -5.43 -17.16 -0.63
C GLN A 13 -6.28 -18.09 0.23
N THR A 14 -5.75 -19.26 0.59
CA THR A 14 -6.48 -20.21 1.46
C THR A 14 -6.65 -19.67 2.88
N GLN A 15 -5.66 -18.97 3.44
CA GLN A 15 -5.80 -18.31 4.75
C GLN A 15 -6.85 -17.19 4.72
N ALA A 16 -6.87 -16.36 3.68
CA ALA A 16 -7.89 -15.33 3.51
C ALA A 16 -9.32 -15.92 3.42
N GLN A 17 -9.48 -17.07 2.77
CA GLN A 17 -10.77 -17.76 2.66
C GLN A 17 -11.23 -18.39 3.99
N GLN A 18 -10.31 -18.90 4.82
CA GLN A 18 -10.65 -19.48 6.12
C GLN A 18 -11.13 -18.43 7.14
N HIS A 19 -10.73 -17.17 6.98
CA HIS A 19 -11.21 -16.08 7.84
C HIS A 19 -12.66 -15.65 7.50
N LEU A 20 -13.13 -15.89 6.27
CA LEU A 20 -14.48 -15.49 5.85
C LEU A 20 -15.58 -16.39 6.41
N THR A 21 -15.26 -17.61 6.87
CA THR A 21 -16.28 -18.60 7.27
C THR A 21 -16.70 -18.53 8.75
N GLN A 22 -16.03 -17.71 9.57
CA GLN A 22 -16.33 -17.61 11.02
C GLN A 22 -16.71 -16.20 11.48
N GLN A 23 -16.79 -15.22 10.58
CA GLN A 23 -17.10 -13.85 10.97
C GLN A 23 -18.62 -13.63 11.00
N PRO A 24 -19.15 -12.93 12.02
CA PRO A 24 -20.55 -12.50 12.03
C PRO A 24 -20.83 -11.63 10.80
N VAL A 25 -22.06 -11.70 10.29
CA VAL A 25 -22.50 -10.86 9.17
C VAL A 25 -22.46 -9.40 9.62
N LEU A 26 -21.43 -8.66 9.20
CA LEU A 26 -21.34 -7.21 9.39
C LEU A 26 -22.13 -6.52 8.27
N GLU A 27 -23.06 -5.65 8.65
CA GLU A 27 -23.72 -4.73 7.73
C GLU A 27 -22.98 -3.40 7.72
N PHE A 28 -22.67 -2.91 6.51
CA PHE A 28 -22.01 -1.62 6.30
C PHE A 28 -22.97 -0.68 5.60
N ASN A 29 -23.01 0.59 6.02
CA ASN A 29 -23.92 1.57 5.42
C ASN A 29 -23.36 2.13 4.10
N THR A 30 -22.04 2.14 3.93
CA THR A 30 -21.36 2.63 2.73
C THR A 30 -20.19 1.72 2.33
N PRO A 31 -19.80 1.69 1.04
CA PRO A 31 -18.65 0.91 0.59
C PRO A 31 -17.32 1.38 1.21
N GLU A 32 -17.18 2.67 1.54
CA GLU A 32 -15.98 3.20 2.20
C GLU A 32 -15.81 2.64 3.61
N GLU A 33 -16.91 2.33 4.31
CA GLU A 33 -16.89 1.72 5.64
C GLU A 33 -16.36 0.28 5.57
N LEU A 34 -16.84 -0.48 4.58
CA LEU A 34 -16.33 -1.83 4.29
C LEU A 34 -14.83 -1.80 3.98
N LEU A 35 -14.39 -0.86 3.13
CA LEU A 35 -12.97 -0.74 2.76
C LEU A 35 -12.09 -0.36 3.95
N ARG A 36 -12.57 0.53 4.84
CA ARG A 36 -11.84 0.87 6.07
C ARG A 36 -11.74 -0.33 7.01
N TYR A 37 -12.81 -1.11 7.15
CA TYR A 37 -12.82 -2.32 7.96
C TYR A 37 -11.85 -3.38 7.43
N ASP A 38 -11.89 -3.65 6.13
CA ASP A 38 -10.97 -4.59 5.46
C ASP A 38 -9.51 -4.15 5.63
N ALA A 39 -9.21 -2.88 5.38
CA ALA A 39 -7.86 -2.34 5.54
C ALA A 39 -7.34 -2.47 6.98
N ALA A 40 -8.20 -2.36 8.00
CA ALA A 40 -7.81 -2.52 9.40
C ALA A 40 -7.50 -3.97 9.78
N GLN A 41 -8.06 -4.94 9.07
CA GLN A 41 -7.83 -6.38 9.29
C GLN A 41 -6.54 -6.87 8.61
N VAL A 42 -6.10 -6.18 7.55
CA VAL A 42 -4.93 -6.59 6.77
C VAL A 42 -3.65 -6.01 7.36
N ASN A 43 -2.84 -6.88 7.99
CA ASN A 43 -1.47 -6.54 8.36
C ASN A 43 -0.52 -6.84 7.18
N PRO A 44 0.12 -5.83 6.57
CA PRO A 44 1.04 -6.07 5.47
C PRO A 44 2.29 -6.83 5.93
N PRO A 45 2.79 -7.80 5.14
CA PRO A 45 4.02 -8.52 5.44
C PRO A 45 5.22 -7.60 5.72
N THR A 46 6.02 -7.90 6.73
CA THR A 46 7.21 -7.09 7.11
C THR A 46 8.21 -6.91 5.95
N ARG A 47 8.29 -7.90 5.05
CA ARG A 47 9.12 -7.82 3.84
C ARG A 47 8.67 -6.69 2.90
N LEU A 48 7.38 -6.39 2.83
CA LEU A 48 6.85 -5.26 2.05
C LEU A 48 7.26 -3.93 2.67
N ALA A 49 7.20 -3.78 3.99
CA ALA A 49 7.63 -2.57 4.68
C ALA A 49 9.09 -2.22 4.36
N ARG A 50 10.00 -3.22 4.41
CA ARG A 50 11.40 -3.02 4.03
C ARG A 50 11.54 -2.59 2.56
N ARG A 51 10.88 -3.28 1.64
CA ARG A 51 10.93 -2.92 0.20
C ARG A 51 10.38 -1.52 -0.06
N LEU A 52 9.34 -1.11 0.65
CA LEU A 52 8.75 0.21 0.54
C LEU A 52 9.74 1.29 1.01
N SER A 53 10.39 1.08 2.17
CA SER A 53 11.43 2.01 2.64
C SER A 53 12.61 2.14 1.67
N GLU A 54 13.03 1.03 1.06
CA GLU A 54 14.10 1.02 0.06
C GLU A 54 13.69 1.74 -1.24
N SER A 55 12.43 1.58 -1.65
CA SER A 55 11.87 2.29 -2.82
C SER A 55 11.83 3.79 -2.58
N ILE A 56 11.28 4.22 -1.44
CA ILE A 56 11.21 5.63 -1.06
C ILE A 56 12.62 6.24 -0.98
N ALA A 57 13.59 5.50 -0.44
CA ALA A 57 14.98 5.97 -0.35
C ALA A 57 15.65 6.08 -1.73
N ARG A 58 15.24 5.26 -2.71
CA ARG A 58 15.75 5.29 -4.09
C ARG A 58 15.11 6.35 -4.96
N GLU A 59 13.92 6.83 -4.61
CA GLU A 59 13.27 7.91 -5.35
C GLU A 59 14.10 9.19 -5.23
N CYS A 60 14.55 9.71 -6.38
CA CYS A 60 15.22 11.00 -6.43
C CYS A 60 14.29 12.05 -5.84
N LYS A 61 14.73 12.74 -4.78
CA LYS A 61 14.04 13.92 -4.24
C LYS A 61 13.76 14.86 -5.41
N THR A 62 12.48 15.17 -5.65
CA THR A 62 12.08 16.00 -6.79
C THR A 62 12.97 17.23 -6.86
N ALA A 63 13.77 17.33 -7.93
CA ALA A 63 14.62 18.50 -8.12
C ALA A 63 13.72 19.74 -8.13
N ARG A 64 14.13 20.80 -7.43
CA ARG A 64 13.35 22.04 -7.40
C ARG A 64 13.16 22.50 -8.84
N SER A 65 11.91 22.51 -9.29
CA SER A 65 11.55 22.86 -10.65
C SER A 65 12.08 24.26 -10.97
N TRP A 66 12.84 24.37 -12.06
CA TRP A 66 13.47 25.62 -12.50
C TRP A 66 12.47 26.78 -12.64
N TRP A 67 11.22 26.51 -13.04
CA TRP A 67 10.14 27.49 -13.11
C TRP A 67 9.81 28.16 -11.77
N ARG A 68 9.93 27.42 -10.64
CA ARG A 68 9.75 28.01 -9.29
C ARG A 68 10.86 29.01 -8.95
N ARG A 69 12.03 28.90 -9.58
CA ARG A 69 13.13 29.88 -9.42
C ARG A 69 12.86 31.15 -10.24
N LEU A 70 12.27 31.03 -11.43
CA LEU A 70 11.89 32.19 -12.26
C LEU A 70 10.80 33.06 -11.61
N TRP A 71 9.78 32.44 -11.01
CA TRP A 71 8.68 33.17 -10.36
C TRP A 71 9.09 33.88 -9.06
N ARG A 72 10.19 33.47 -8.43
CA ARG A 72 10.75 34.20 -7.29
C ARG A 72 11.50 35.45 -7.72
N TRP A 73 12.24 35.38 -8.82
CA TRP A 73 13.00 36.51 -9.36
C TRP A 73 12.10 37.68 -9.79
N GLY A 74 10.86 37.42 -10.20
CA GLY A 74 9.89 38.45 -10.60
C GLY A 74 9.00 38.99 -9.47
N ARG A 75 9.31 38.72 -8.20
CA ARG A 75 8.54 39.23 -7.03
C ARG A 75 9.39 40.05 -6.05
N GLU A 76 10.59 40.42 -6.45
CA GLU A 76 11.44 41.41 -5.77
C GLU A 76 11.38 42.72 -6.57
N ASP A 77 10.24 43.41 -6.50
CA ASP A 77 10.06 44.84 -6.81
C ASP A 77 9.64 45.55 -5.52
#